data_AF-A0A1H1NH57-F1
#
_entry.id   AF-A0A1H1NH57-F1
#
_cell.length_a   1.000
_cell.length_b   1.000
_cell.length_c   1.000
_cell.angle_alpha   90.00
_cell.angle_beta   90.00
_cell.angle_gamma   90.00
#
_symmetry.space_group_name_H-M   'P 1'
#
loop_
_entity.id
_entity.type
_entity.pdbx_description
1 polymer ?
#
loop_
_entity_poly.entity_id
_entity_poly.type
_entity_poly.pdbx_seq_one_letter_code
_entity_poly.pdbx_strand_id
1 'polypeptide(L)'
;MIRKFVRSFVKKFGYDLVKPDSRLVVDGLPADFDQSTLDTYHRVKQYTMTTPERIASLCNAVNYLVKNNIAGDFVECGVWRGGSTMAAIDTLIKAGDKSREIYLYDTFEGMSEPTEVDKVFTGTAADELMNSTDRNDPTSVWCYSALEEVQQNVGTLKYPDSKVHYVKGKVEDTIPQTIPGKIALLRLDTDWYESTAHELKHLYPLLVPGGVIIIDDYGHWEGARQAVDEYIEAQKLPLLLNRIDYTGRIGVKY
;
A
#
# COMPACT_ATOMS: atom_id res chain seq x y z
N MET A 1 10.19 31.65 -28.77
CA MET A 1 10.80 30.86 -29.86
C MET A 1 11.55 29.62 -29.32
N ILE A 2 12.42 29.78 -28.32
CA ILE A 2 13.23 28.71 -27.69
C ILE A 2 12.38 27.54 -27.15
N ARG A 3 11.31 27.81 -26.39
CA ARG A 3 10.47 26.74 -25.79
C ARG A 3 9.84 25.78 -26.82
N LYS A 4 9.39 26.29 -27.97
CA LYS A 4 8.81 25.44 -29.04
C LYS A 4 9.89 24.56 -29.68
N PHE A 5 11.09 25.11 -29.86
CA PHE A 5 12.23 24.37 -30.38
C PHE A 5 12.69 23.26 -29.41
N VAL A 6 12.86 23.59 -28.13
CA VAL A 6 13.22 22.61 -27.10
C VAL A 6 12.16 21.52 -26.97
N ARG A 7 10.87 21.88 -26.87
CA ARG A 7 9.76 20.91 -26.82
C ARG A 7 9.74 20.00 -28.05
N SER A 8 9.95 20.57 -29.25
CA SER A 8 10.02 19.79 -30.49
C SER A 8 11.23 18.87 -30.54
N PHE A 9 12.36 19.27 -29.96
CA PHE A 9 13.56 18.45 -29.90
C PHE A 9 13.37 17.26 -28.95
N VAL A 10 12.91 17.51 -27.71
CA VAL A 10 12.71 16.44 -26.72
C VAL A 10 11.58 15.47 -27.12
N LYS A 11 10.57 15.93 -27.85
CA LYS A 11 9.54 15.05 -28.44
C LYS A 11 10.09 13.99 -29.38
N LYS A 12 11.20 14.26 -30.08
CA LYS A 12 11.86 13.26 -30.93
C LYS A 12 12.46 12.10 -30.12
N PHE A 13 12.70 12.31 -28.84
CA PHE A 13 13.21 11.31 -27.91
C PHE A 13 12.10 10.72 -27.01
N GLY A 14 10.82 10.98 -27.32
CA GLY A 14 9.68 10.46 -26.55
C GLY A 14 9.29 11.28 -25.32
N TYR A 15 9.95 12.43 -25.08
CA TYR A 15 9.66 13.28 -23.93
C TYR A 15 8.75 14.45 -24.31
N ASP A 16 7.85 14.86 -23.40
CA ASP A 16 7.11 16.11 -23.56
C ASP A 16 7.45 17.11 -22.45
N LEU A 17 7.58 18.38 -22.80
CA LEU A 17 7.98 19.43 -21.89
C LEU A 17 6.73 20.19 -21.41
N VAL A 18 6.18 19.71 -20.31
CA VAL A 18 5.02 20.29 -19.64
C VAL A 18 5.51 21.31 -18.60
N LYS A 19 4.91 22.50 -18.57
CA LYS A 19 5.14 23.42 -17.46
C LYS A 19 4.27 22.92 -16.31
N PRO A 20 4.84 22.60 -15.13
CA PRO A 20 4.03 22.26 -13.97
C PRO A 20 3.03 23.38 -13.73
N ASP A 21 1.74 23.03 -13.64
CA ASP A 21 0.74 23.99 -13.22
C ASP A 21 0.89 24.13 -11.71
N SER A 22 1.52 25.21 -11.25
CA SER A 22 1.75 25.47 -9.83
C SER A 22 0.47 25.64 -9.02
N ARG A 23 -0.71 25.68 -9.68
CA ARG A 23 -2.03 25.63 -9.04
C ARG A 23 -2.48 24.19 -8.74
N LEU A 24 -1.91 23.21 -9.42
CA LEU A 24 -2.24 21.79 -9.29
C LEU A 24 -1.14 21.01 -8.57
N VAL A 25 0.11 21.48 -8.63
CA VAL A 25 1.26 20.84 -7.98
C VAL A 25 2.10 21.90 -7.26
N VAL A 26 2.30 21.73 -5.97
CA VAL A 26 3.14 22.58 -5.11
C VAL A 26 4.27 21.71 -4.55
N ASP A 27 5.52 22.11 -4.80
CA ASP A 27 6.73 21.37 -4.37
C ASP A 27 6.76 19.88 -4.77
N GLY A 28 6.16 19.56 -5.92
CA GLY A 28 6.10 18.20 -6.46
C GLY A 28 4.96 17.34 -5.91
N LEU A 29 4.06 17.91 -5.10
CA LEU A 29 2.91 17.24 -4.51
C LEU A 29 1.58 17.84 -5.01
N PRO A 30 0.48 17.07 -5.08
CA PRO A 30 -0.83 17.60 -5.43
C PRO A 30 -1.26 18.75 -4.49
N ALA A 31 -1.74 19.85 -5.09
CA ALA A 31 -2.09 21.06 -4.36
C ALA A 31 -3.35 20.94 -3.49
N ASP A 32 -4.11 19.85 -3.64
CA ASP A 32 -5.32 19.54 -2.87
C ASP A 32 -5.03 18.80 -1.56
N PHE A 33 -3.78 18.40 -1.31
CA PHE A 33 -3.41 17.78 -0.04
C PHE A 33 -3.48 18.81 1.10
N ASP A 34 -4.17 18.45 2.19
CA ASP A 34 -4.18 19.29 3.38
C ASP A 34 -2.84 19.23 4.14
N GLN A 35 -2.61 20.22 5.02
CA GLN A 35 -1.37 20.31 5.78
C GLN A 35 -1.11 19.06 6.64
N SER A 36 -2.18 18.47 7.21
CA SER A 36 -2.08 17.28 8.04
C SER A 36 -1.52 16.09 7.25
N THR A 37 -1.98 15.91 6.02
CA THR A 37 -1.54 14.88 5.09
C THR A 37 -0.12 15.13 4.61
N LEU A 38 0.23 16.38 4.28
CA LEU A 38 1.60 16.76 3.92
C LEU A 38 2.60 16.47 5.05
N ASP A 39 2.24 16.79 6.29
CA ASP A 39 3.05 16.51 7.47
C ASP A 39 3.26 15.00 7.66
N THR A 40 2.20 14.20 7.49
CA THR A 40 2.30 12.73 7.53
C THR A 40 3.20 12.22 6.41
N TYR A 41 2.97 12.64 5.16
CA TYR A 41 3.77 12.22 4.02
C TYR A 41 5.26 12.54 4.22
N HIS A 42 5.60 13.77 4.63
CA HIS A 42 6.99 14.16 4.87
C HIS A 42 7.65 13.38 5.99
N ARG A 43 6.90 12.96 7.02
CA ARG A 43 7.38 12.10 8.08
C ARG A 43 7.73 10.69 7.58
N VAL A 44 6.93 10.14 6.66
CA VAL A 44 7.00 8.70 6.30
C VAL A 44 7.67 8.40 4.97
N LYS A 45 7.84 9.38 4.07
CA LYS A 45 8.30 9.18 2.68
C LYS A 45 9.63 8.44 2.50
N GLN A 46 10.47 8.37 3.53
CA GLN A 46 11.74 7.62 3.50
C GLN A 46 11.61 6.14 3.90
N TYR A 47 10.43 5.76 4.40
CA TYR A 47 10.10 4.42 4.89
C TYR A 47 9.03 3.72 4.05
N THR A 48 8.59 4.33 2.95
CA THR A 48 7.61 3.75 2.02
C THR A 48 8.03 3.98 0.57
N MET A 49 7.73 3.02 -0.32
CA MET A 49 7.84 3.19 -1.78
C MET A 49 6.52 3.66 -2.40
N THR A 50 5.49 3.83 -1.58
CA THR A 50 4.19 4.28 -2.06
C THR A 50 4.22 5.75 -2.46
N THR A 51 3.37 6.07 -3.43
CA THR A 51 3.23 7.44 -3.95
C THR A 51 2.59 8.36 -2.89
N PRO A 52 2.80 9.68 -3.01
CA PRO A 52 2.07 10.64 -2.17
C PRO A 52 0.54 10.44 -2.23
N GLU A 53 -0.01 10.08 -3.38
CA GLU A 53 -1.43 9.81 -3.59
C GLU A 53 -1.93 8.57 -2.82
N ARG A 54 -1.12 7.51 -2.76
CA ARG A 54 -1.40 6.32 -1.93
C ARG A 54 -1.37 6.66 -0.44
N ILE A 55 -0.39 7.44 0.02
CA ILE A 55 -0.33 7.90 1.41
C ILE A 55 -1.51 8.82 1.76
N ALA A 56 -1.86 9.76 0.89
CA ALA A 56 -3.01 10.63 1.09
C ALA A 56 -4.33 9.84 1.12
N SER A 57 -4.49 8.85 0.24
CA SER A 57 -5.65 7.97 0.22
C SER A 57 -5.77 7.13 1.50
N LEU A 58 -4.64 6.64 2.02
CA LEU A 58 -4.58 5.94 3.30
C LEU A 58 -4.96 6.86 4.47
N CYS A 59 -4.44 8.09 4.51
CA CYS A 59 -4.83 9.08 5.52
C CYS A 59 -6.34 9.39 5.46
N ASN A 60 -6.88 9.56 4.25
CA ASN A 60 -8.31 9.77 4.03
C ASN A 60 -9.15 8.59 4.50
N ALA A 61 -8.72 7.35 4.24
CA ALA A 61 -9.37 6.14 4.71
C ALA A 61 -9.41 6.09 6.25
N VAL A 62 -8.28 6.34 6.92
CA VAL A 62 -8.22 6.36 8.39
C VAL A 62 -9.15 7.43 8.97
N ASN A 63 -9.10 8.66 8.45
CA ASN A 63 -9.98 9.75 8.89
C ASN A 63 -11.45 9.40 8.68
N TYR A 64 -11.81 8.79 7.55
CA TYR A 64 -13.16 8.29 7.28
C TYR A 64 -13.61 7.25 8.32
N LEU A 65 -12.78 6.26 8.63
CA LEU A 65 -13.09 5.19 9.58
C LEU A 65 -13.29 5.74 11.00
N VAL A 66 -12.42 6.65 11.44
CA VAL A 66 -12.52 7.30 12.76
C VAL A 66 -13.76 8.18 12.82
N LYS A 67 -13.95 9.07 11.85
CA LYS A 67 -15.08 10.02 11.82
C LYS A 67 -16.44 9.32 11.84
N ASN A 68 -16.56 8.18 11.18
CA ASN A 68 -17.81 7.42 11.08
C ASN A 68 -17.93 6.32 12.15
N ASN A 69 -17.00 6.25 13.11
CA ASN A 69 -16.99 5.23 14.18
C ASN A 69 -17.07 3.79 13.64
N ILE A 70 -16.46 3.52 12.49
CA ILE A 70 -16.42 2.17 11.91
C ILE A 70 -15.50 1.32 12.78
N ALA A 71 -16.03 0.32 13.48
CA ALA A 71 -15.27 -0.52 14.40
C ALA A 71 -14.40 -1.57 13.69
N GLY A 72 -13.29 -1.97 14.32
CA GLY A 72 -12.37 -2.99 13.80
C GLY A 72 -10.92 -2.49 13.73
N ASP A 73 -10.01 -3.42 13.55
CA ASP A 73 -8.57 -3.20 13.59
C ASP A 73 -8.01 -2.87 12.21
N PHE A 74 -6.76 -2.41 12.16
CA PHE A 74 -6.08 -2.13 10.90
C PHE A 74 -5.12 -3.25 10.57
N VAL A 75 -5.16 -3.71 9.32
CA VAL A 75 -4.33 -4.78 8.80
C VAL A 75 -3.57 -4.30 7.59
N GLU A 76 -2.28 -4.62 7.56
CA GLU A 76 -1.40 -4.44 6.43
C GLU A 76 -0.64 -5.74 6.17
N CYS A 77 -0.72 -6.22 4.93
CA CYS A 77 0.01 -7.38 4.42
C CYS A 77 1.04 -6.87 3.41
N GLY A 78 2.32 -7.08 3.69
CA GLY A 78 3.41 -6.39 2.99
C GLY A 78 3.64 -5.00 3.56
N VAL A 79 4.70 -4.87 4.36
CA VAL A 79 4.96 -3.73 5.25
C VAL A 79 6.24 -3.01 4.83
N TRP A 80 7.23 -3.74 4.29
CA TRP A 80 8.57 -3.23 4.01
C TRP A 80 9.16 -2.51 5.23
N ARG A 81 9.58 -1.24 5.11
CA ARG A 81 10.11 -0.42 6.20
C ARG A 81 9.04 0.19 7.11
N GLY A 82 7.76 -0.09 6.85
CA GLY A 82 6.62 0.32 7.67
C GLY A 82 6.06 1.72 7.38
N GLY A 83 6.47 2.42 6.32
CA GLY A 83 6.05 3.81 6.12
C GLY A 83 4.55 4.00 5.89
N SER A 84 3.89 3.03 5.25
CA SER A 84 2.42 3.03 5.09
C SER A 84 1.72 2.80 6.44
N THR A 85 2.17 1.81 7.23
CA THR A 85 1.74 1.63 8.63
C THR A 85 1.90 2.93 9.44
N MET A 86 3.08 3.55 9.33
CA MET A 86 3.40 4.79 10.04
C MET A 86 2.44 5.92 9.65
N ALA A 87 2.02 6.00 8.38
CA ALA A 87 1.04 6.99 7.94
C ALA A 87 -0.33 6.75 8.58
N ALA A 88 -0.77 5.49 8.64
CA ALA A 88 -2.03 5.12 9.28
C ALA A 88 -2.01 5.44 10.79
N ILE A 89 -0.93 5.08 11.48
CA ILE A 89 -0.75 5.35 12.92
C ILE A 89 -0.64 6.86 13.21
N ASP A 90 0.16 7.63 12.45
CA ASP A 90 0.27 9.08 12.61
C ASP A 90 -1.09 9.77 12.42
N THR A 91 -1.89 9.30 11.46
CA THR A 91 -3.26 9.78 11.23
C THR A 91 -4.20 9.41 12.38
N LEU A 92 -4.15 8.19 12.90
CA LEU A 92 -4.90 7.77 14.09
C LEU A 92 -4.59 8.66 15.30
N ILE A 93 -3.30 8.92 15.55
CA ILE A 93 -2.85 9.78 16.66
C ILE A 93 -3.38 11.20 16.49
N LYS A 94 -3.30 11.77 15.28
CA LYS A 94 -3.83 13.10 14.96
C LYS A 94 -5.36 13.17 15.14
N ALA A 95 -6.06 12.09 14.82
CA ALA A 95 -7.50 11.96 15.01
C ALA A 95 -7.91 11.65 16.46
N GLY A 96 -6.94 11.42 17.36
CA GLY A 96 -7.18 11.10 18.77
C GLY A 96 -7.65 9.66 19.03
N ASP A 97 -7.55 8.76 18.04
CA ASP A 97 -7.90 7.34 18.19
C ASP A 97 -6.63 6.52 18.47
N LYS A 98 -6.57 5.90 19.66
CA LYS A 98 -5.55 4.91 20.04
C LYS A 98 -6.19 3.57 20.42
N SER A 99 -7.43 3.35 20.00
CA SER A 99 -8.22 2.18 20.37
C SER A 99 -7.92 0.97 19.49
N ARG A 100 -7.46 1.18 18.25
CA ARG A 100 -7.24 0.17 17.23
C ARG A 100 -6.03 -0.70 17.51
N GLU A 101 -6.16 -2.00 17.29
CA GLU A 101 -5.02 -2.88 17.11
C GLU A 101 -4.52 -2.75 15.66
N ILE A 102 -3.22 -2.91 15.45
CA ILE A 102 -2.55 -2.82 14.16
C ILE A 102 -1.83 -4.14 13.91
N TYR A 103 -2.20 -4.86 12.85
CA TYR A 103 -1.60 -6.13 12.48
C TYR A 103 -0.76 -5.98 11.21
N LEU A 104 0.50 -6.34 11.31
CA LEU A 104 1.53 -6.18 10.28
C LEU A 104 2.03 -7.56 9.89
N TYR A 105 1.60 -8.04 8.73
CA TYR A 105 2.04 -9.31 8.17
C TYR A 105 3.13 -9.06 7.15
N ASP A 106 4.31 -9.62 7.40
CA ASP A 106 5.44 -9.52 6.47
C ASP A 106 6.40 -10.69 6.75
N THR A 107 7.17 -11.08 5.73
CA THR A 107 8.27 -12.02 5.94
C THR A 107 9.36 -11.40 6.82
N PHE A 108 9.51 -10.08 6.78
CA PHE A 108 10.65 -9.31 7.30
C PHE A 108 12.00 -9.83 6.80
N GLU A 109 11.96 -10.51 5.65
CA GLU A 109 13.08 -11.18 5.01
C GLU A 109 13.10 -10.88 3.49
N GLY A 110 12.25 -9.97 3.01
CA GLY A 110 12.07 -9.62 1.61
C GLY A 110 11.00 -10.46 0.90
N MET A 111 10.85 -10.26 -0.40
CA MET A 111 9.78 -10.91 -1.17
C MET A 111 9.90 -12.43 -1.23
N SER A 112 8.74 -13.10 -1.28
CA SER A 112 8.64 -14.50 -1.70
C SER A 112 8.97 -14.64 -3.19
N GLU A 113 9.35 -15.85 -3.60
CA GLU A 113 9.50 -16.16 -5.04
C GLU A 113 8.14 -16.03 -5.75
N PRO A 114 8.06 -15.31 -6.88
CA PRO A 114 6.84 -15.17 -7.68
C PRO A 114 6.57 -16.45 -8.46
N THR A 115 5.37 -16.57 -9.03
CA THR A 115 5.01 -17.65 -9.95
C THR A 115 4.76 -17.14 -11.36
N GLU A 116 4.48 -18.05 -12.29
CA GLU A 116 4.30 -17.75 -13.73
C GLU A 116 3.14 -16.78 -14.04
N VAL A 117 2.25 -16.54 -13.09
CA VAL A 117 1.14 -15.58 -13.24
C VAL A 117 1.56 -14.14 -12.87
N ASP A 118 2.66 -13.98 -12.13
CA ASP A 118 3.13 -12.69 -11.67
C ASP A 118 3.95 -12.00 -12.78
N LYS A 119 3.25 -11.17 -13.54
CA LYS A 119 3.81 -10.38 -14.63
C LYS A 119 3.48 -8.92 -14.42
N VAL A 120 4.38 -8.02 -14.79
CA VAL A 120 4.01 -6.62 -14.94
C VAL A 120 3.06 -6.49 -16.14
N PHE A 121 2.22 -5.44 -16.15
CA PHE A 121 1.23 -5.20 -17.22
C PHE A 121 1.79 -5.11 -18.66
N THR A 122 3.12 -5.04 -18.83
CA THR A 122 3.79 -5.11 -20.14
C THR A 122 4.10 -6.54 -20.58
N GLY A 123 3.77 -7.55 -19.77
CA GLY A 123 3.99 -8.96 -20.02
C GLY A 123 5.34 -9.51 -19.57
N THR A 124 6.21 -8.69 -18.96
CA THR A 124 7.50 -9.14 -18.41
C THR A 124 7.27 -9.89 -17.11
N ALA A 125 7.90 -11.06 -16.96
CA ALA A 125 7.73 -11.90 -15.77
C ALA A 125 8.50 -11.35 -14.57
N ALA A 126 7.95 -11.51 -13.37
CA ALA A 126 8.54 -11.03 -12.13
C ALA A 126 9.90 -11.68 -11.83
N ASP A 127 10.04 -12.98 -12.13
CA ASP A 127 11.26 -13.74 -11.94
C ASP A 127 12.44 -13.18 -12.77
N GLU A 128 12.18 -12.77 -14.02
CA GLU A 128 13.16 -12.10 -14.89
C GLU A 128 13.68 -10.80 -14.25
N LEU A 129 12.79 -10.03 -13.62
CA LEU A 129 13.12 -8.78 -12.94
C LEU A 129 13.92 -9.06 -11.66
N MET A 130 13.48 -10.00 -10.83
CA MET A 130 14.13 -10.31 -9.55
C MET A 130 15.53 -10.92 -9.75
N ASN A 131 15.70 -11.78 -10.75
CA ASN A 131 17.00 -12.36 -11.10
C ASN A 131 18.02 -11.33 -11.62
N SER A 132 17.55 -10.17 -12.07
CA SER A 132 18.40 -9.08 -12.57
C SER A 132 18.89 -8.13 -11.47
N THR A 133 18.46 -8.33 -10.21
CA THR A 133 18.75 -7.44 -9.08
C THR A 133 19.34 -8.19 -7.88
N ASP A 134 20.30 -7.59 -7.19
CA ASP A 134 20.87 -8.16 -5.94
C ASP A 134 19.85 -8.00 -4.80
N ARG A 135 19.57 -9.08 -4.06
CA ARG A 135 18.67 -9.07 -2.90
C ARG A 135 19.13 -8.14 -1.78
N ASN A 136 20.42 -7.85 -1.70
CA ASN A 136 21.00 -6.95 -0.70
C ASN A 136 21.03 -5.48 -1.14
N ASP A 137 20.65 -5.17 -2.39
CA ASP A 137 20.55 -3.79 -2.85
C ASP A 137 19.28 -3.14 -2.25
N PRO A 138 19.39 -2.02 -1.52
CA PRO A 138 18.23 -1.34 -0.92
C PRO A 138 17.26 -0.72 -1.94
N THR A 139 17.62 -0.70 -3.22
CA THR A 139 16.78 -0.27 -4.35
C THR A 139 16.25 -1.45 -5.18
N SER A 140 16.55 -2.67 -4.73
CA SER A 140 16.17 -3.92 -5.37
C SER A 140 14.68 -4.20 -5.27
N VAL A 141 14.16 -4.95 -6.25
CA VAL A 141 12.78 -5.47 -6.25
C VAL A 141 12.54 -6.35 -5.02
N TRP A 142 13.58 -6.93 -4.42
CA TRP A 142 13.46 -7.80 -3.25
C TRP A 142 12.90 -7.12 -1.98
N CYS A 143 12.85 -5.77 -1.93
CA CYS A 143 12.22 -5.00 -0.86
C CYS A 143 12.56 -5.51 0.56
N TYR A 144 13.85 -5.77 0.82
CA TYR A 144 14.27 -6.30 2.12
C TYR A 144 14.20 -5.23 3.22
N SER A 145 13.56 -5.57 4.35
CA SER A 145 13.66 -4.83 5.62
C SER A 145 13.49 -5.80 6.79
N ALA A 146 14.39 -5.70 7.77
CA ALA A 146 14.38 -6.58 8.94
C ALA A 146 13.33 -6.12 9.97
N LEU A 147 12.77 -7.06 10.73
CA LEU A 147 11.72 -6.78 11.73
C LEU A 147 12.14 -5.68 12.72
N GLU A 148 13.40 -5.70 13.16
CA GLU A 148 13.94 -4.73 14.10
C GLU A 148 13.95 -3.31 13.53
N GLU A 149 14.20 -3.16 12.21
CA GLU A 149 14.15 -1.87 11.52
C GLU A 149 12.70 -1.34 11.50
N VAL A 150 11.73 -2.20 11.17
CA VAL A 150 10.31 -1.83 11.15
C VAL A 150 9.83 -1.43 12.54
N GLN A 151 10.18 -2.21 13.57
CA GLN A 151 9.86 -1.90 14.96
C GLN A 151 10.46 -0.55 15.40
N GLN A 152 11.71 -0.27 15.02
CA GLN A 152 12.34 1.01 15.32
C GLN A 152 11.62 2.17 14.64
N ASN A 153 11.25 2.02 13.36
CA ASN A 153 10.57 3.05 12.57
C ASN A 153 9.18 3.35 13.14
N VAL A 154 8.35 2.31 13.32
CA VAL A 154 6.99 2.42 13.86
C VAL A 154 7.01 2.95 15.30
N GLY A 155 7.97 2.52 16.12
CA GLY A 155 8.13 2.95 17.51
C GLY A 155 8.34 4.46 17.69
N THR A 156 8.77 5.19 16.64
CA THR A 156 8.92 6.65 16.69
C THR A 156 7.61 7.41 16.91
N LEU A 157 6.46 6.80 16.59
CA LEU A 157 5.15 7.45 16.64
C LEU A 157 4.50 7.45 18.03
N LYS A 158 5.06 6.75 19.03
CA LYS A 158 4.50 6.66 20.39
C LYS A 158 3.04 6.16 20.42
N TYR A 159 2.69 5.25 19.52
CA TYR A 159 1.49 4.43 19.63
C TYR A 159 1.71 3.36 20.71
N PRO A 160 0.68 2.85 21.40
CA PRO A 160 0.90 1.81 22.40
C PRO A 160 1.52 0.55 21.77
N ASP A 161 2.73 0.17 22.19
CA ASP A 161 3.44 -0.99 21.62
C ASP A 161 2.64 -2.29 21.75
N SER A 162 1.84 -2.44 22.81
CA SER A 162 0.97 -3.59 23.02
C SER A 162 -0.14 -3.74 21.97
N LYS A 163 -0.32 -2.72 21.11
CA LYS A 163 -1.34 -2.69 20.06
C LYS A 163 -0.80 -2.90 18.65
N VAL A 164 0.51 -3.08 18.51
CA VAL A 164 1.14 -3.33 17.21
C VAL A 164 1.63 -4.77 17.19
N HIS A 165 0.99 -5.59 16.37
CA HIS A 165 1.25 -7.01 16.22
C HIS A 165 2.06 -7.25 14.96
N TYR A 166 3.34 -7.56 15.13
CA TYR A 166 4.22 -7.94 14.03
C TYR A 166 4.14 -9.45 13.83
N VAL A 167 3.60 -9.89 12.70
CA VAL A 167 3.40 -11.29 12.36
C VAL A 167 4.43 -11.68 11.31
N LYS A 168 5.53 -12.29 11.77
CA LYS A 168 6.66 -12.67 10.93
C LYS A 168 6.38 -13.98 10.17
N GLY A 169 6.50 -13.93 8.86
CA GLY A 169 6.43 -15.07 7.95
C GLY A 169 5.61 -14.75 6.70
N LYS A 170 5.57 -15.71 5.77
CA LYS A 170 4.68 -15.60 4.61
C LYS A 170 3.22 -15.55 5.08
N VAL A 171 2.38 -14.80 4.38
CA VAL A 171 0.95 -14.68 4.74
C VAL A 171 0.24 -16.04 4.66
N GLU A 172 0.66 -16.88 3.73
CA GLU A 172 0.21 -18.26 3.51
C GLU A 172 0.50 -19.16 4.72
N ASP A 173 1.58 -18.89 5.44
CA ASP A 173 2.03 -19.66 6.60
C ASP A 173 1.51 -19.11 7.93
N THR A 174 1.12 -17.82 7.98
CA THR A 174 0.80 -17.09 9.23
C THR A 174 -0.67 -16.74 9.39
N ILE A 175 -1.42 -16.68 8.28
CA ILE A 175 -2.87 -16.52 8.25
C ILE A 175 -3.47 -17.90 7.94
N PRO A 176 -4.46 -18.40 8.72
CA PRO A 176 -5.25 -17.68 9.72
C PRO A 176 -4.78 -17.84 11.17
N GLN A 177 -3.54 -18.29 11.45
CA GLN A 177 -3.10 -18.58 12.82
C GLN A 177 -3.16 -17.34 13.73
N THR A 178 -2.80 -16.17 13.21
CA THR A 178 -2.89 -14.88 13.91
C THR A 178 -3.70 -13.92 13.06
N ILE A 179 -4.92 -13.58 13.49
CA ILE A 179 -5.83 -12.66 12.80
C ILE A 179 -6.61 -11.79 13.80
N PRO A 180 -6.98 -10.54 13.46
CA PRO A 180 -7.88 -9.74 14.28
C PRO A 180 -9.31 -10.32 14.29
N GLY A 181 -10.13 -9.87 15.24
CA GLY A 181 -11.55 -10.27 15.28
C GLY A 181 -12.41 -9.55 14.24
N LYS A 182 -12.17 -8.26 14.00
CA LYS A 182 -12.87 -7.43 13.02
C LYS A 182 -11.85 -6.50 12.37
N ILE A 183 -11.98 -6.24 11.07
CA ILE A 183 -11.08 -5.36 10.34
C ILE A 183 -11.87 -4.13 9.88
N ALA A 184 -11.35 -2.93 10.14
CA ALA A 184 -11.87 -1.67 9.62
C ALA A 184 -11.07 -1.18 8.40
N LEU A 185 -9.78 -1.45 8.38
CA LEU A 185 -8.88 -1.13 7.26
C LEU A 185 -8.09 -2.38 6.88
N LEU A 186 -8.22 -2.82 5.64
CA LEU A 186 -7.47 -3.92 5.05
C LEU A 186 -6.61 -3.40 3.90
N ARG A 187 -5.29 -3.35 4.07
CA ARG A 187 -4.34 -2.97 3.02
C ARG A 187 -3.53 -4.19 2.58
N LEU A 188 -3.63 -4.53 1.31
CA LEU A 188 -2.91 -5.66 0.69
C LEU A 188 -1.83 -5.12 -0.26
N ASP A 189 -0.58 -5.52 -0.03
CA ASP A 189 0.65 -4.98 -0.65
C ASP A 189 1.76 -6.07 -0.68
N THR A 190 1.38 -7.30 -1.05
CA THR A 190 2.32 -8.44 -1.15
C THR A 190 2.67 -8.82 -2.58
N ASP A 191 2.28 -8.00 -3.56
CA ASP A 191 2.56 -8.07 -5.00
C ASP A 191 2.03 -9.31 -5.77
N TRP A 192 2.05 -10.50 -5.16
CA TRP A 192 1.86 -11.77 -5.85
C TRP A 192 0.43 -12.30 -5.82
N TYR A 193 0.09 -13.13 -6.80
CA TYR A 193 -1.19 -13.80 -6.88
C TYR A 193 -1.49 -14.64 -5.62
N GLU A 194 -0.56 -15.51 -5.22
CA GLU A 194 -0.77 -16.48 -4.13
C GLU A 194 -1.06 -15.78 -2.80
N SER A 195 -0.25 -14.79 -2.44
CA SER A 195 -0.39 -14.02 -1.21
C SER A 195 -1.68 -13.19 -1.23
N THR A 196 -1.95 -12.46 -2.32
CA THR A 196 -3.17 -11.66 -2.48
C THR A 196 -4.43 -12.52 -2.38
N ALA A 197 -4.45 -13.68 -3.06
CA ALA A 197 -5.59 -14.60 -3.02
C ALA A 197 -5.80 -15.18 -1.62
N HIS A 198 -4.72 -15.54 -0.92
CA HIS A 198 -4.77 -16.06 0.44
C HIS A 198 -5.28 -15.02 1.44
N GLU A 199 -4.77 -13.81 1.37
CA GLU A 199 -5.21 -12.66 2.17
C GLU A 199 -6.69 -12.37 1.98
N LEU A 200 -7.17 -12.28 0.73
CA LEU A 200 -8.59 -12.04 0.43
C LEU A 200 -9.47 -13.16 0.99
N LYS A 201 -9.07 -14.42 0.83
CA LYS A 201 -9.81 -15.57 1.35
C LYS A 201 -10.02 -15.51 2.86
N HIS A 202 -9.00 -15.08 3.61
CA HIS A 202 -9.00 -15.17 5.07
C HIS A 202 -9.35 -13.86 5.77
N LEU A 203 -8.95 -12.70 5.23
CA LEU A 203 -9.10 -11.39 5.87
C LEU A 203 -10.31 -10.60 5.35
N TYR A 204 -10.66 -10.68 4.06
CA TYR A 204 -11.83 -9.95 3.54
C TYR A 204 -13.15 -10.31 4.25
N PRO A 205 -13.41 -11.56 4.67
CA PRO A 205 -14.59 -11.89 5.47
C PRO A 205 -14.66 -11.12 6.80
N LEU A 206 -13.52 -10.76 7.38
CA LEU A 206 -13.41 -10.04 8.66
C LEU A 206 -13.53 -8.52 8.49
N LEU A 207 -13.35 -8.00 7.28
CA LEU A 207 -13.60 -6.60 6.96
C LEU A 207 -15.07 -6.28 7.26
N VAL A 208 -15.34 -5.27 8.07
CA VAL A 208 -16.70 -4.91 8.44
C VAL A 208 -17.40 -4.14 7.32
N PRO A 209 -18.75 -4.12 7.27
CA PRO A 209 -19.49 -3.14 6.46
C PRO A 209 -19.06 -1.71 6.79
N GLY A 210 -18.84 -0.89 5.76
CA GLY A 210 -18.21 0.43 5.87
C GLY A 210 -16.69 0.39 6.06
N GLY A 211 -16.07 -0.79 6.15
CA GLY A 211 -14.62 -0.93 6.19
C GLY A 211 -13.97 -0.63 4.84
N VAL A 212 -12.70 -0.21 4.87
CA VAL A 212 -11.94 0.14 3.67
C VAL A 212 -11.00 -0.99 3.28
N ILE A 213 -10.96 -1.33 2.00
CA ILE A 213 -9.92 -2.18 1.40
C ILE A 213 -9.05 -1.35 0.46
N ILE A 214 -7.73 -1.53 0.55
CA ILE A 214 -6.73 -0.96 -0.35
C ILE A 214 -5.95 -2.11 -0.97
N ILE A 215 -5.83 -2.13 -2.30
CA ILE A 215 -4.96 -3.05 -3.03
C ILE A 215 -3.88 -2.21 -3.69
N ASP A 216 -2.63 -2.38 -3.29
CA ASP A 216 -1.55 -1.50 -3.72
C ASP A 216 -1.10 -1.79 -5.16
N ASP A 217 -0.96 -3.07 -5.51
CA ASP A 217 -0.34 -3.47 -6.79
C ASP A 217 -1.31 -3.93 -7.88
N TYR A 218 -2.60 -3.67 -7.71
CA TYR A 218 -3.64 -4.09 -8.64
C TYR A 218 -3.36 -3.66 -10.09
N GLY A 219 -2.78 -2.47 -10.30
CA GLY A 219 -2.43 -2.00 -11.65
C GLY A 219 -1.06 -2.46 -12.14
N HIS A 220 -0.14 -2.76 -11.23
CA HIS A 220 1.25 -3.09 -11.54
C HIS A 220 1.42 -4.58 -11.89
N TRP A 221 0.96 -5.48 -11.02
CA TRP A 221 1.10 -6.92 -11.15
C TRP A 221 -0.20 -7.57 -11.63
N GLU A 222 -0.10 -8.33 -12.73
CA GLU A 222 -1.21 -9.10 -13.29
C GLU A 222 -1.69 -10.17 -12.32
N GLY A 223 -0.78 -10.81 -11.57
CA GLY A 223 -1.10 -11.79 -10.53
C GLY A 223 -1.97 -11.21 -9.42
N ALA A 224 -1.55 -10.12 -8.77
CA ALA A 224 -2.38 -9.41 -7.78
C ALA A 224 -3.75 -9.02 -8.33
N ARG A 225 -3.81 -8.50 -9.56
CA ARG A 225 -5.09 -8.15 -10.22
C ARG A 225 -5.98 -9.37 -10.38
N GLN A 226 -5.43 -10.45 -10.91
CA GLN A 226 -6.17 -11.68 -11.20
C GLN A 226 -6.74 -12.26 -9.90
N ALA A 227 -5.95 -12.33 -8.83
CA ALA A 227 -6.41 -12.80 -7.52
C ALA A 227 -7.61 -11.98 -7.00
N VAL A 228 -7.55 -10.65 -7.12
CA VAL A 228 -8.63 -9.75 -6.71
C VAL A 228 -9.89 -9.95 -7.56
N ASP A 229 -9.74 -9.97 -8.88
CA ASP A 229 -10.85 -10.07 -9.82
C ASP A 229 -11.58 -11.42 -9.67
N GLU A 230 -10.83 -12.52 -9.57
CA GLU A 230 -11.37 -13.86 -9.33
C GLU A 230 -12.12 -13.94 -8.00
N TYR A 231 -11.59 -13.34 -6.93
CA TYR A 231 -12.24 -13.33 -5.63
C TYR A 231 -13.55 -12.53 -5.66
N ILE A 232 -13.55 -11.33 -6.28
CA ILE A 232 -14.75 -10.49 -6.43
C ILE A 232 -15.83 -11.24 -7.22
N GLU A 233 -15.46 -11.88 -8.33
CA GLU A 233 -16.39 -12.66 -9.15
C GLU A 233 -16.95 -13.87 -8.40
N ALA A 234 -16.08 -14.69 -7.79
CA ALA A 234 -16.46 -15.90 -7.08
C ALA A 234 -17.40 -15.61 -5.89
N GLN A 235 -17.14 -14.53 -5.15
CA GLN A 235 -17.95 -14.10 -4.02
C GLN A 235 -19.13 -13.20 -4.42
N LYS A 236 -19.27 -12.87 -5.72
CA LYS A 236 -20.31 -11.98 -6.28
C LYS A 236 -20.37 -10.64 -5.53
N LEU A 237 -19.21 -10.08 -5.23
CA LEU A 237 -19.12 -8.85 -4.44
C LEU A 237 -19.49 -7.65 -5.31
N PRO A 238 -20.43 -6.79 -4.88
CA PRO A 238 -20.70 -5.52 -5.53
C PRO A 238 -19.65 -4.46 -5.16
N LEU A 239 -18.36 -4.83 -5.21
CA LEU A 239 -17.25 -3.97 -4.79
C LEU A 239 -16.76 -3.12 -5.96
N LEU A 240 -16.89 -1.80 -5.82
CA LEU A 240 -16.27 -0.86 -6.75
C LEU A 240 -14.88 -0.46 -6.24
N LEU A 241 -13.85 -0.84 -6.99
CA LEU A 241 -12.47 -0.42 -6.76
C LEU A 241 -12.19 0.89 -7.50
N ASN A 242 -12.07 1.99 -6.73
CA ASN A 242 -11.68 3.29 -7.26
C ASN A 242 -10.16 3.36 -7.43
N ARG A 243 -9.74 4.01 -8.51
CA ARG A 243 -8.33 4.22 -8.82
C ARG A 243 -7.72 5.30 -7.93
N ILE A 244 -6.59 4.98 -7.29
CA ILE A 244 -5.76 5.95 -6.55
C ILE A 244 -4.75 6.59 -7.51
N ASP A 245 -3.85 5.77 -8.06
CA ASP A 245 -2.82 6.17 -9.02
C ASP A 245 -2.74 5.15 -10.16
N TYR A 246 -1.57 4.96 -10.80
CA TYR A 246 -1.44 3.96 -11.86
C TYR A 246 -1.71 2.53 -11.38
N THR A 247 -1.37 2.21 -10.12
CA THR A 247 -1.48 0.86 -9.57
C THR A 247 -2.52 0.71 -8.46
N GLY A 248 -2.52 1.61 -7.48
CA GLY A 248 -3.33 1.48 -6.28
C GLY A 248 -4.83 1.54 -6.55
N ARG A 249 -5.59 0.73 -5.80
CA ARG A 249 -7.05 0.72 -5.77
C ARG A 249 -7.56 0.81 -4.34
N ILE A 250 -8.71 1.46 -4.16
CA ILE A 250 -9.40 1.58 -2.88
C ILE A 250 -10.90 1.29 -3.04
N GLY A 251 -11.49 0.59 -2.09
CA GLY A 251 -12.91 0.30 -2.04
C GLY A 251 -13.45 0.38 -0.62
N VAL A 252 -14.77 0.57 -0.49
CA VAL A 252 -15.49 0.46 0.78
C VAL A 252 -16.37 -0.77 0.72
N LYS A 253 -16.28 -1.64 1.72
CA LYS A 253 -17.13 -2.81 1.83
C LYS A 253 -18.56 -2.38 2.17
N TYR A 254 -19.53 -2.91 1.44
CA TYR A 254 -20.96 -2.66 1.65
C TYR A 254 -21.49 -3.37 2.89
#